data_AF-A0A2S2NI96-F1
#
_entry.id   AF-A0A2S2NI96-F1
#
_cell.length_a   1.000
_cell.length_b   1.000
_cell.length_c   1.000
_cell.angle_alpha   90.00
_cell.angle_beta   90.00
_cell.angle_gamma   90.00
#
_symmetry.space_group_name_H-M   'P 1'
#
loop_
_entity.id
_entity.type
_entity.pdbx_description
1 polymer ?
#
loop_
_entity_poly.entity_id
_entity_poly.type
_entity_poly.pdbx_seq_one_letter_code
_entity_poly.pdbx_strand_id
1 'polypeptide(L)'
;AGSAIQTFFPKMLHITCLAHALHRVAEQIRSDFPLVDKLISSVKKVFLKCPARINIFKDEAPELSLPPEPVITRWGTWLNAAIYYCDSYKTIKKIIEKFDPDDALSIKTAQEVMGERRVEANLAFIKSNFSFLSSALISLEEKGKS
;
A
#
# COMPACT_ATOMS: atom_id res chain seq x y z
N ALA A 1 -17.94 18.58 8.96
CA ALA A 1 -18.54 17.57 9.86
C ALA A 1 -18.74 18.08 11.29
N GLY A 2 -17.78 18.78 11.92
CA GLY A 2 -17.92 19.25 13.31
C GLY A 2 -18.88 20.43 13.56
N SER A 3 -19.12 21.30 12.57
CA SER A 3 -19.83 22.58 12.78
C SER A 3 -21.30 22.43 13.20
N ALA A 4 -22.01 21.41 12.70
CA ALA A 4 -23.43 21.19 13.04
C ALA A 4 -23.63 20.53 14.42
N ILE A 5 -22.63 19.83 14.93
CA ILE A 5 -22.67 19.14 16.23
C ILE A 5 -22.34 20.12 17.36
N GLN A 6 -21.58 21.17 17.06
CA GLN A 6 -21.19 22.21 18.01
C GLN A 6 -22.38 23.01 18.54
N THR A 7 -23.46 23.14 17.77
CA THR A 7 -24.72 23.76 18.21
C THR A 7 -25.40 22.97 19.33
N PHE A 8 -25.31 21.63 19.31
CA PHE A 8 -25.89 20.76 20.33
C PHE A 8 -24.95 20.54 21.53
N PHE A 9 -23.64 20.64 21.30
CA PHE A 9 -22.61 20.46 22.32
C PHE A 9 -21.63 21.64 22.32
N PRO A 10 -22.02 22.80 22.89
CA PRO A 10 -21.26 24.05 22.81
C PRO A 10 -19.89 24.00 23.51
N LYS A 11 -19.62 22.96 24.31
CA LYS A 11 -18.32 22.70 24.96
C LYS A 11 -17.49 21.61 24.24
N MET A 12 -17.97 21.09 23.11
CA MET A 12 -17.26 20.06 22.34
C MET A 12 -16.06 20.69 21.61
N LEU A 13 -14.86 20.32 22.03
CA LEU A 13 -13.63 20.65 21.32
C LEU A 13 -13.39 19.60 20.22
N HIS A 14 -13.63 19.97 18.96
CA HIS A 14 -13.31 19.12 17.82
C HIS A 14 -11.80 19.15 17.56
N ILE A 15 -11.06 18.30 18.26
CA ILE A 15 -9.67 17.99 17.92
C ILE A 15 -9.72 17.02 16.74
N THR A 16 -9.10 17.37 15.61
CA THR A 16 -8.88 16.36 14.56
C THR A 16 -8.08 15.23 15.20
N CYS A 17 -8.68 14.04 15.31
CA CYS A 17 -8.00 12.88 15.87
C CYS A 17 -6.62 12.78 15.21
N LEU A 18 -5.55 12.71 16.03
CA LEU A 18 -4.18 12.64 15.55
C LEU A 18 -4.02 11.57 14.44
N ALA A 19 -4.74 10.46 14.58
CA ALA A 19 -4.77 9.41 13.58
C ALA A 19 -5.38 9.84 12.24
N HIS A 20 -6.42 10.68 12.24
CA HIS A 20 -6.96 11.26 11.01
C HIS A 20 -5.96 12.25 10.37
N ALA A 21 -5.25 13.06 11.17
CA ALA A 21 -4.21 13.92 10.63
C ALA A 21 -3.08 13.11 9.97
N LEU A 22 -2.59 12.07 10.65
CA LEU A 22 -1.56 11.16 10.12
C LEU A 22 -2.04 10.38 8.89
N HIS A 23 -3.31 9.98 8.86
CA HIS A 23 -3.89 9.32 7.67
C HIS A 23 -3.91 10.26 6.45
N ARG A 24 -4.24 11.54 6.63
CA ARG A 24 -4.15 12.53 5.53
C ARG A 24 -2.73 12.70 5.02
N VAL A 25 -1.75 12.69 5.91
CA VAL A 25 -0.33 12.72 5.52
C VAL A 25 0.01 11.47 4.70
N ALA A 26 -0.44 10.28 5.11
CA ALA A 26 -0.22 9.04 4.35
C ALA A 26 -0.89 9.08 2.96
N GLU A 27 -2.10 9.65 2.85
CA GLU A 27 -2.76 9.84 1.54
C GLU A 27 -2.03 10.84 0.66
N GLN A 28 -1.49 11.92 1.23
CA GLN A 28 -0.68 12.86 0.47
C GLN A 28 0.60 12.19 -0.06
N ILE A 29 1.30 11.45 0.79
CA ILE A 29 2.47 10.65 0.38
C ILE A 29 2.09 9.73 -0.78
N ARG A 30 1.00 8.96 -0.66
CA ARG A 30 0.53 8.09 -1.76
C ARG A 30 0.33 8.87 -3.06
N SER A 31 -0.31 10.04 -2.99
CA SER A 31 -0.53 10.91 -4.15
C SER A 31 0.76 11.42 -4.79
N ASP A 32 1.81 11.63 -3.99
CA ASP A 32 3.11 12.10 -4.46
C ASP A 32 3.94 10.99 -5.14
N PHE A 33 3.58 9.72 -4.93
CA PHE A 33 4.26 8.55 -5.53
C PHE A 33 3.34 7.73 -6.46
N PRO A 34 2.84 8.31 -7.57
CA PRO A 34 1.87 7.65 -8.44
C PRO A 34 2.44 6.38 -9.11
N LEU A 35 3.76 6.30 -9.32
CA LEU A 35 4.39 5.07 -9.85
C LEU A 35 4.32 3.90 -8.85
N VAL A 36 4.51 4.18 -7.56
CA VAL A 36 4.40 3.16 -6.50
C VAL A 36 2.95 2.76 -6.31
N ASP A 37 2.02 3.72 -6.37
CA ASP A 37 0.59 3.43 -6.33
C ASP A 37 0.16 2.55 -7.51
N LYS A 38 0.65 2.86 -8.72
CA LYS A 38 0.43 2.06 -9.92
C LYS A 38 0.99 0.65 -9.77
N LEU A 39 2.21 0.49 -9.27
CA LEU A 39 2.84 -0.81 -8.98
C LEU A 39 1.96 -1.66 -8.06
N ILE A 40 1.59 -1.12 -6.90
CA ILE A 40 0.81 -1.82 -5.88
C ILE A 40 -0.53 -2.26 -6.47
N SER A 41 -1.21 -1.35 -7.19
CA SER A 41 -2.52 -1.65 -7.77
C SER A 41 -2.47 -2.65 -8.92
N SER A 42 -1.44 -2.61 -9.79
CA SER A 42 -1.32 -3.51 -10.93
C SER A 42 -0.92 -4.91 -10.50
N VAL A 43 0.07 -5.05 -9.62
CA VAL A 43 0.51 -6.35 -9.10
C VAL A 43 -0.60 -7.03 -8.30
N LYS A 44 -1.37 -6.28 -7.49
CA LYS A 44 -2.57 -6.80 -6.84
C LYS A 44 -3.52 -7.45 -7.86
N LYS A 45 -3.81 -6.75 -8.96
CA LYS A 45 -4.73 -7.24 -10.00
C LYS A 45 -4.20 -8.48 -10.71
N VAL A 46 -2.88 -8.68 -10.79
CA VAL A 46 -2.30 -9.91 -11.33
C VAL A 46 -2.78 -11.12 -10.52
N PHE A 47 -2.71 -11.08 -9.19
CA PHE A 47 -3.08 -12.24 -8.37
C PHE A 47 -4.58 -12.33 -8.06
N LEU A 48 -5.33 -11.24 -8.24
CA LEU A 48 -6.75 -11.18 -7.93
C LEU A 48 -7.55 -12.25 -8.71
N LYS A 49 -8.19 -13.16 -7.96
CA LYS A 49 -9.07 -14.23 -8.48
C LYS A 49 -8.41 -15.18 -9.49
N CYS A 50 -7.08 -15.33 -9.47
CA CYS A 50 -6.38 -16.29 -10.33
C CYS A 50 -5.57 -17.30 -9.50
N PRO A 51 -6.15 -18.47 -9.16
CA PRO A 51 -5.47 -19.51 -8.38
C PRO A 51 -4.16 -19.99 -9.00
N ALA A 52 -4.10 -20.10 -10.33
CA ALA A 52 -2.90 -20.54 -11.05
C ALA A 52 -1.70 -19.61 -10.79
N ARG A 53 -1.90 -18.28 -10.89
CA ARG A 53 -0.84 -17.30 -10.62
C ARG A 53 -0.47 -17.23 -9.14
N ILE A 54 -1.43 -17.45 -8.25
CA ILE A 54 -1.17 -17.57 -6.80
C ILE A 54 -0.31 -18.81 -6.50
N ASN A 55 -0.58 -19.94 -7.14
CA ASN A 55 0.22 -21.15 -6.95
C ASN A 55 1.65 -20.93 -7.45
N ILE A 56 1.83 -20.35 -8.63
CA ILE A 56 3.17 -19.99 -9.14
C ILE A 56 3.91 -19.07 -8.16
N PHE A 57 3.23 -18.09 -7.57
CA PHE A 57 3.82 -17.23 -6.55
C PHE A 57 4.30 -18.04 -5.33
N LYS A 58 3.45 -18.93 -4.80
CA LYS A 58 3.78 -19.76 -3.64
C LYS A 58 4.89 -20.76 -3.91
N ASP A 59 4.97 -21.29 -5.13
CA ASP A 59 6.02 -22.23 -5.53
C ASP A 59 7.38 -21.51 -5.65
N GLU A 60 7.39 -20.28 -6.16
CA GLU A 60 8.62 -19.49 -6.34
C GLU A 60 9.10 -18.78 -5.08
N ALA A 61 8.17 -18.40 -4.19
CA ALA A 61 8.46 -17.65 -2.97
C ALA A 61 7.59 -18.17 -1.81
N PRO A 62 7.81 -19.42 -1.34
CA PRO A 62 6.97 -20.05 -0.31
C PRO A 62 7.00 -19.31 1.03
N GLU A 63 8.15 -18.68 1.35
CA GLU A 63 8.34 -17.92 2.59
C GLU A 63 7.76 -16.50 2.52
N LEU A 64 7.36 -16.03 1.34
CA LEU A 64 6.83 -14.68 1.14
C LEU A 64 5.29 -14.73 1.21
N SER A 65 4.70 -13.84 1.99
CA SER A 65 3.25 -13.65 1.95
C SER A 65 2.83 -13.06 0.60
N LEU A 66 1.60 -13.35 0.16
CA LEU A 66 1.04 -12.69 -1.03
C LEU A 66 1.07 -11.16 -0.85
N PRO A 67 1.22 -10.40 -1.94
CA PRO A 67 1.26 -8.96 -1.85
C PRO A 67 0.05 -8.41 -1.09
N PRO A 68 0.29 -7.54 -0.08
CA PRO A 68 -0.78 -7.08 0.80
C PRO A 68 -1.79 -6.28 0.00
N GLU A 69 -3.06 -6.42 0.37
CA GLU A 69 -4.12 -5.61 -0.20
C GLU A 69 -4.27 -4.32 0.60
N PRO A 70 -3.96 -3.14 0.04
CA PRO A 70 -4.27 -1.88 0.70
C PRO A 70 -5.79 -1.76 0.81
N VAL A 71 -6.26 -1.52 2.02
CA VAL A 71 -7.66 -1.20 2.28
C VAL A 71 -7.73 0.31 2.37
N ILE A 72 -8.39 0.95 1.40
CA ILE A 72 -8.46 2.41 1.28
C ILE A 72 -8.95 3.07 2.58
N THR A 73 -9.89 2.42 3.28
CA THR A 73 -10.47 2.92 4.53
C THR A 73 -9.64 2.61 5.78
N ARG A 74 -8.58 1.80 5.68
CA ARG A 74 -7.76 1.38 6.83
C ARG A 74 -6.37 2.03 6.79
N TRP A 75 -6.06 2.73 7.88
CA TRP A 75 -4.89 3.59 8.01
C TRP A 75 -3.58 2.82 7.78
N GLY A 76 -2.64 3.42 7.06
CA GLY A 76 -1.27 2.91 6.90
C GLY A 76 -1.11 1.68 6.00
N THR A 77 -2.21 1.08 5.51
CA THR A 77 -2.12 -0.16 4.71
C THR A 77 -1.35 0.03 3.39
N TRP A 78 -1.46 1.20 2.77
CA TRP A 78 -0.68 1.52 1.58
C TRP A 78 0.83 1.66 1.87
N LEU A 79 1.21 2.29 2.99
CA LEU A 79 2.61 2.40 3.40
C LEU A 79 3.19 1.02 3.71
N ASN A 80 2.44 0.14 4.36
CA ASN A 80 2.85 -1.25 4.56
C ASN A 80 3.05 -2.01 3.25
N ALA A 81 2.18 -1.78 2.27
CA ALA A 81 2.36 -2.36 0.94
C ALA A 81 3.65 -1.84 0.29
N ALA A 82 3.90 -0.53 0.31
CA ALA A 82 5.13 0.05 -0.22
C ALA A 82 6.39 -0.52 0.47
N ILE A 83 6.37 -0.70 1.79
CA ILE A 83 7.47 -1.31 2.55
C ILE A 83 7.68 -2.77 2.12
N TYR A 84 6.61 -3.55 2.05
CA TYR A 84 6.66 -4.94 1.59
C TYR A 84 7.28 -5.04 0.18
N TYR A 85 6.86 -4.18 -0.76
CA TYR A 85 7.43 -4.17 -2.11
C TYR A 85 8.90 -3.73 -2.10
N CYS A 86 9.29 -2.80 -1.24
CA CYS A 86 10.71 -2.43 -1.08
C CYS A 86 11.56 -3.65 -0.65
N ASP A 87 11.05 -4.46 0.27
CA ASP A 87 11.77 -5.62 0.83
C ASP A 87 11.82 -6.82 -0.09
N SER A 88 10.81 -6.99 -0.93
CA SER A 88 10.65 -8.17 -1.78
C SER A 88 10.71 -7.86 -3.29
N TYR A 89 11.12 -6.64 -3.66
CA TYR A 89 11.01 -6.13 -5.03
C TYR A 89 11.54 -7.10 -6.09
N LYS A 90 12.78 -7.56 -5.91
CA LYS A 90 13.47 -8.45 -6.86
C LYS A 90 12.75 -9.78 -7.03
N THR A 91 12.26 -10.36 -5.94
CA THR A 91 11.52 -11.62 -5.95
C THR A 91 10.19 -11.46 -6.68
N ILE A 92 9.42 -10.40 -6.36
CA ILE A 92 8.14 -10.15 -7.02
C ILE A 92 8.34 -9.86 -8.49
N LYS A 93 9.34 -9.04 -8.85
CA LYS A 93 9.67 -8.73 -10.24
C LYS A 93 9.94 -10.00 -11.04
N LYS A 94 10.79 -10.89 -10.52
CA LYS A 94 11.07 -12.19 -11.13
C LYS A 94 9.81 -13.01 -11.36
N ILE A 95 8.87 -13.04 -10.41
CA ILE A 95 7.60 -13.77 -10.55
C ILE A 95 6.72 -13.14 -11.64
N ILE A 96 6.58 -11.81 -11.64
CA ILE A 96 5.75 -11.08 -12.60
C ILE A 96 6.29 -11.21 -14.04
N GLU A 97 7.61 -11.28 -14.21
CA GLU A 97 8.25 -11.50 -15.52
C GLU A 97 8.00 -12.91 -16.10
N LYS A 98 7.50 -13.87 -15.31
CA LYS A 98 7.13 -15.20 -15.82
C LYS A 98 5.76 -15.24 -16.50
N PHE A 99 4.91 -14.26 -16.24
CA PHE A 99 3.56 -14.25 -16.79
C PHE A 99 3.53 -13.62 -18.19
N ASP A 100 2.67 -14.14 -19.05
CA ASP A 100 2.49 -13.59 -20.40
C ASP A 100 1.86 -12.18 -20.30
N PRO A 101 2.48 -11.12 -20.85
CA PRO A 101 1.88 -9.79 -20.89
C PRO A 101 0.52 -9.73 -21.58
N ASP A 102 0.23 -10.65 -22.51
CA ASP A 102 -1.00 -10.65 -23.28
C ASP A 102 -2.16 -11.37 -22.56
N ASP A 103 -1.89 -12.13 -21.49
CA ASP A 103 -2.90 -12.82 -20.68
C ASP A 103 -3.82 -11.85 -19.93
N ALA A 104 -3.29 -10.70 -19.49
CA ALA A 104 -4.07 -9.67 -18.80
C ALA A 104 -3.38 -8.31 -18.82
N LEU A 105 -4.17 -7.25 -19.00
CA LEU A 105 -3.69 -5.86 -18.94
C LEU A 105 -2.94 -5.54 -17.64
N SER A 106 -3.32 -6.14 -16.52
CA SER A 106 -2.63 -5.96 -15.23
C SER A 106 -1.21 -6.53 -15.22
N ILE A 107 -0.96 -7.62 -15.95
CA ILE A 107 0.38 -8.24 -16.07
C ILE A 107 1.27 -7.29 -16.86
N LYS A 108 0.82 -6.91 -18.07
CA LYS A 108 1.52 -5.93 -18.90
C LYS A 108 1.84 -4.64 -18.14
N THR A 109 0.84 -4.08 -17.46
CA THR A 109 1.01 -2.86 -16.66
C THR A 109 2.03 -3.05 -15.53
N ALA A 110 2.00 -4.20 -14.83
CA ALA A 110 2.94 -4.49 -13.75
C ALA A 110 4.37 -4.64 -14.27
N GLN A 111 4.56 -5.34 -15.39
CA GLN A 111 5.87 -5.49 -16.04
C GLN A 111 6.44 -4.14 -16.50
N GLU A 112 5.63 -3.31 -17.16
CA GLU A 112 6.02 -1.95 -17.58
C GLU A 112 6.47 -1.11 -16.38
N VAL A 113 5.68 -1.08 -15.30
CA VAL A 113 6.02 -0.31 -14.10
C VAL A 113 7.27 -0.87 -13.41
N MET A 114 7.45 -2.19 -13.34
CA MET A 114 8.66 -2.80 -12.77
C MET A 114 9.92 -2.61 -13.61
N GLY A 115 9.75 -2.24 -14.88
CA GLY A 115 10.82 -1.79 -15.78
C GLY A 115 11.27 -0.34 -15.54
N GLU A 116 10.47 0.46 -14.83
CA GLU A 116 10.79 1.87 -14.56
C GLU A 116 11.91 2.00 -13.52
N ARG A 117 13.03 2.62 -13.94
CA ARG A 117 14.23 2.83 -13.11
C ARG A 117 13.96 3.52 -11.76
N ARG A 118 12.88 4.31 -11.69
CA ARG A 118 12.53 5.12 -10.51
C ARG A 118 11.75 4.36 -9.44
N VAL A 119 11.15 3.21 -9.77
CA VAL A 119 10.25 2.51 -8.83
C VAL A 119 11.00 2.02 -7.59
N GLU A 120 12.16 1.38 -7.77
CA GLU A 120 13.00 0.93 -6.65
C GLU A 120 13.48 2.10 -5.79
N ALA A 121 13.91 3.20 -6.42
CA ALA A 121 14.34 4.39 -5.72
C ALA A 121 13.20 5.03 -4.91
N ASN A 122 11.99 5.09 -5.48
CA ASN A 122 10.81 5.61 -4.79
C ASN A 122 10.41 4.72 -3.62
N LEU A 123 10.43 3.38 -3.78
CA LEU A 123 10.15 2.43 -2.71
C LEU A 123 11.16 2.59 -1.56
N ALA A 124 12.45 2.69 -1.87
CA ALA A 124 13.51 2.92 -0.89
C ALA A 124 13.31 4.26 -0.16
N PHE A 125 13.00 5.33 -0.89
CA PHE A 125 12.71 6.64 -0.32
C PHE A 125 11.52 6.58 0.64
N ILE A 126 10.41 5.95 0.24
CA ILE A 126 9.23 5.81 1.09
C ILE A 126 9.57 5.03 2.37
N LYS A 127 10.26 3.89 2.23
CA LYS A 127 10.63 3.06 3.38
C LYS A 127 11.53 3.83 4.36
N SER A 128 12.55 4.52 3.86
CA SER A 128 13.51 5.26 4.70
C SER A 128 12.89 6.48 5.40
N ASN A 129 11.95 7.18 4.75
CA ASN A 129 11.42 8.44 5.27
C ASN A 129 10.06 8.32 5.96
N PHE A 130 9.24 7.32 5.62
CA PHE A 130 7.83 7.26 6.04
C PHE A 130 7.44 5.97 6.75
N SER A 131 8.37 5.02 6.96
CA SER A 131 8.06 3.78 7.69
C SER A 131 7.55 4.03 9.11
N PHE A 132 8.05 5.07 9.78
CA PHE A 132 7.58 5.46 11.12
C PHE A 132 6.09 5.85 11.14
N LEU A 133 5.55 6.41 10.05
CA LEU A 133 4.13 6.79 9.96
C LEU A 133 3.25 5.55 9.98
N SER A 134 3.69 4.46 9.37
CA SER A 134 2.95 3.20 9.42
C SER A 134 2.86 2.68 10.86
N SER A 135 3.99 2.65 11.57
CA SER A 135 4.04 2.23 12.98
C SER A 135 3.19 3.11 13.90
N ALA A 136 3.22 4.44 13.69
CA ALA A 136 2.43 5.38 14.47
C ALA A 136 0.92 5.18 14.25
N LEU A 137 0.49 4.96 13.00
CA LEU A 137 -0.91 4.71 12.66
C LEU A 137 -1.42 3.38 13.26
N ILE A 138 -0.61 2.32 13.21
CA ILE A 138 -0.96 1.02 13.82
C ILE A 138 -1.12 1.16 15.34
N SER A 139 -0.16 1.81 16.02
CA SER A 139 -0.23 2.01 17.47
C SER A 139 -1.46 2.80 17.91
N LEU A 140 -1.84 3.82 17.13
CA LEU A 140 -3.06 4.60 17.39
C LEU A 140 -4.35 3.78 17.12
N GLU A 141 -4.34 2.90 16.12
CA GLU A 141 -5.46 1.98 15.86
C GLU A 141 -5.66 0.99 17.02
N GLU A 142 -4.58 0.48 17.61
CA GLU A 142 -4.62 -0.48 18.73
C GLU A 142 -5.08 0.17 20.03
N LYS A 143 -4.62 1.39 20.33
CA LYS A 143 -5.04 2.15 21.54
C LYS A 143 -6.50 2.58 21.51
N GLY A 144 -7.13 2.66 20.35
CA GLY A 144 -8.57 2.93 20.23
C GLY A 144 -9.46 1.72 20.54
N LYS A 145 -8.87 0.54 20.73
CA LYS A 145 -9.59 -0.73 21.00
C LYS A 145 -9.63 -1.10 22.49
N SER A 146 -8.91 -0.35 23.34
CA SER A 146 -8.85 -0.54 24.80
C SER A 146 -9.89 0.27 25.56
#